data_AF-A0A6P5RM17-F1
#
_entry.id   AF-A0A6P5RM17-F1
#
_cell.length_a   1.000
_cell.length_b   1.000
_cell.length_c   1.000
_cell.angle_alpha   90.00
_cell.angle_beta   90.00
_cell.angle_gamma   90.00
#
_symmetry.space_group_name_H-M   'P 1'
#
loop_
_entity.id
_entity.type
_entity.pdbx_description
1 polymer ?
#
loop_
_entity_poly.entity_id
_entity_poly.type
_entity_poly.pdbx_seq_one_letter_code
_entity_poly.pdbx_strand_id
1 'polypeptide(L)'
;AFLVGKDFGALPAYLVAALHPERVSGVITLGIPFIQPGPSAVQNHLLPEGFYISRWQEPVGRAEADFSRFDVKTVIRNIYILFSRSEIPIAAADQEIMDLFDPATPLPPWFSEEDLSVYASLYEKSGFRYPLRVPYRTLAVDCGLTDPKVSAPSLLIV
;
A
#
# COMPACT_ATOMS: atom_id res chain seq x y z
N ALA A 1 1.77 5.30 -24.44
CA ALA A 1 2.11 4.08 -23.68
C ALA A 1 0.92 3.64 -22.85
N PHE A 2 0.81 2.36 -22.52
CA PHE A 2 -0.17 1.89 -21.53
C PHE A 2 0.48 1.89 -20.15
N LEU A 3 -0.22 2.45 -19.16
CA LEU A 3 0.24 2.45 -17.76
C LEU A 3 -0.54 1.41 -16.98
N VAL A 4 0.17 0.56 -16.24
CA VAL A 4 -0.43 -0.46 -15.36
C VAL A 4 0.06 -0.22 -13.95
N GLY A 5 -0.87 0.09 -13.03
CA GLY A 5 -0.57 0.36 -11.63
C GLY A 5 -1.28 -0.64 -10.71
N LYS A 6 -0.57 -1.23 -9.76
CA LYS A 6 -1.16 -2.08 -8.73
C LYS A 6 -0.96 -1.42 -7.37
N ASP A 7 -1.99 -1.47 -6.54
CA ASP A 7 -1.96 -0.86 -5.21
C ASP A 7 -1.51 0.62 -5.31
N PHE A 8 -0.53 1.07 -4.53
CA PHE A 8 -0.08 2.46 -4.59
C PHE A 8 0.60 2.86 -5.91
N GLY A 9 0.95 1.91 -6.78
CA GLY A 9 1.36 2.21 -8.15
C GLY A 9 0.25 2.83 -9.01
N ALA A 10 -1.02 2.70 -8.60
CA ALA A 10 -2.14 3.38 -9.25
C ALA A 10 -2.03 4.91 -9.14
N LEU A 11 -1.55 5.44 -8.01
CA LEU A 11 -1.42 6.88 -7.78
C LEU A 11 -0.50 7.55 -8.81
N PRO A 12 0.78 7.15 -8.98
CA PRO A 12 1.63 7.73 -10.02
C PRO A 12 1.13 7.43 -11.43
N ALA A 13 0.49 6.28 -11.68
CA ALA A 13 -0.08 5.97 -13.00
C ALA A 13 -1.16 6.99 -13.40
N TYR A 14 -2.08 7.30 -12.50
CA TYR A 14 -3.10 8.32 -12.72
C TYR A 14 -2.53 9.74 -12.79
N LEU A 15 -1.57 10.07 -11.94
CA LEU A 15 -0.90 11.38 -11.98
C LEU A 15 -0.22 11.62 -13.32
N VAL A 16 0.54 10.64 -13.83
CA VAL A 16 1.18 10.73 -15.15
C VAL A 16 0.13 10.85 -16.26
N ALA A 17 -0.97 10.11 -16.18
CA ALA A 17 -2.04 10.18 -17.17
C ALA A 17 -2.78 11.53 -17.18
N ALA A 18 -2.94 12.17 -16.02
CA ALA A 18 -3.55 13.49 -15.91
C ALA A 18 -2.60 14.61 -16.34
N LEU A 19 -1.30 14.50 -16.01
CA LEU A 19 -0.29 15.52 -16.31
C LEU A 19 0.28 15.45 -17.73
N HIS A 20 0.33 14.26 -18.31
CA HIS A 20 0.92 14.00 -19.62
C HIS A 20 -0.01 13.15 -20.50
N PRO A 21 -1.24 13.62 -20.77
CA PRO A 21 -2.24 12.85 -21.51
C PRO A 21 -1.77 12.44 -22.91
N GLU A 22 -0.88 13.23 -23.53
CA GLU A 22 -0.30 12.94 -24.84
C GLU A 22 0.62 11.71 -24.85
N ARG A 23 1.09 11.28 -23.67
CA ARG A 23 1.99 10.13 -23.51
C ARG A 23 1.26 8.85 -23.14
N VAL A 24 -0.02 8.94 -22.77
CA VAL A 24 -0.78 7.83 -22.19
C VAL A 24 -1.92 7.42 -23.11
N SER A 25 -1.82 6.19 -23.60
CA SER A 25 -2.79 5.57 -24.51
C SER A 25 -3.91 4.84 -23.76
N GLY A 26 -3.67 4.52 -22.48
CA GLY A 26 -4.64 3.92 -21.58
C GLY A 26 -4.05 3.64 -20.20
N VAL A 27 -4.91 3.55 -19.20
CA VAL A 27 -4.54 3.29 -17.79
C VAL A 27 -5.28 2.07 -17.28
N ILE A 28 -4.55 1.12 -16.72
CA ILE A 28 -5.11 -0.05 -16.05
C ILE A 28 -4.66 0.00 -14.60
N THR A 29 -5.60 -0.07 -13.65
CA THR A 29 -5.27 -0.12 -12.23
C THR A 29 -5.87 -1.32 -11.54
N LEU A 30 -5.14 -1.86 -10.57
CA LEU A 30 -5.53 -3.00 -9.76
C LEU A 30 -5.65 -2.56 -8.30
N GLY A 31 -6.87 -2.61 -7.77
CA GLY A 31 -7.21 -2.31 -6.37
C GLY A 31 -7.61 -0.87 -6.08
N ILE A 32 -6.79 0.12 -6.45
CA ILE A 32 -7.03 1.53 -6.09
C ILE A 32 -7.65 2.31 -7.25
N PRO A 33 -8.85 2.93 -7.08
CA PRO A 33 -9.48 3.77 -8.11
C PRO A 33 -8.78 5.12 -8.27
N PHE A 34 -9.21 5.91 -9.26
CA PHE A 34 -8.76 7.30 -9.36
C PHE A 34 -9.22 8.11 -8.15
N ILE A 35 -8.26 8.60 -7.38
CA ILE A 35 -8.46 9.45 -6.21
C ILE A 35 -7.74 10.76 -6.47
N GLN A 36 -8.41 11.89 -6.25
CA GLN A 36 -7.78 13.20 -6.35
C GLN A 36 -6.76 13.36 -5.21
N PRO A 37 -5.48 13.64 -5.49
CA PRO A 37 -4.46 13.88 -4.47
C PRO A 37 -4.84 15.04 -3.55
N GLY A 38 -4.33 15.00 -2.31
CA GLY A 38 -4.54 16.06 -1.31
C GLY A 38 -5.40 15.60 -0.12
N PRO A 39 -5.83 16.52 0.75
CA PRO A 39 -6.50 16.18 2.01
C PRO A 39 -7.76 15.33 1.86
N SER A 40 -8.45 15.43 0.72
CA SER A 40 -9.64 14.62 0.42
C SER A 40 -9.32 13.15 0.11
N ALA A 41 -8.09 12.83 -0.30
CA ALA A 41 -7.65 11.46 -0.54
C ALA A 41 -7.52 10.64 0.76
N VAL A 42 -7.40 11.31 1.90
CA VAL A 42 -7.09 10.71 3.19
C VAL A 42 -8.17 11.09 4.20
N GLN A 43 -9.16 10.21 4.36
CA GLN A 43 -10.19 10.36 5.38
C GLN A 43 -9.94 9.42 6.57
N ASN A 44 -8.69 9.35 7.06
CA ASN A 44 -8.30 8.44 8.14
C ASN A 44 -9.14 8.61 9.42
N HIS A 45 -9.67 9.82 9.67
CA HIS A 45 -10.56 10.10 10.80
C HIS A 45 -11.91 9.38 10.73
N LEU A 46 -12.30 8.87 9.56
CA LEU A 46 -13.50 8.04 9.37
C LEU A 46 -13.20 6.54 9.55
N LEU A 47 -11.94 6.15 9.67
CA LEU A 47 -11.52 4.76 9.78
C LEU A 47 -11.31 4.37 11.25
N PRO A 48 -11.48 3.08 11.59
CA PRO A 48 -11.18 2.59 12.93
C PRO A 48 -9.73 2.90 13.34
N GLU A 49 -9.51 3.18 14.63
CA GLU A 49 -8.16 3.47 15.15
C GLU A 49 -7.14 2.35 14.86
N GLY A 50 -7.61 1.10 14.89
CA GLY A 50 -6.84 -0.10 14.60
C GLY A 50 -6.53 -0.34 13.12
N PHE A 51 -7.07 0.48 12.22
CA PHE A 51 -6.90 0.30 10.78
C PHE A 51 -5.43 0.42 10.38
N TYR A 52 -4.95 -0.50 9.54
CA TYR A 52 -3.51 -0.63 9.25
C TYR A 52 -2.86 0.68 8.73
N ILE A 53 -3.56 1.46 7.89
CA ILE A 53 -3.03 2.76 7.42
C ILE A 53 -2.76 3.68 8.60
N SER A 54 -3.70 3.77 9.56
CA SER A 54 -3.54 4.59 10.76
C SER A 54 -2.36 4.11 11.60
N ARG A 55 -2.25 2.79 11.84
CA ARG A 55 -1.14 2.17 12.59
C ARG A 55 0.22 2.38 11.92
N TRP A 56 0.26 2.44 10.59
CA TRP A 56 1.50 2.64 9.83
C TRP A 56 1.90 4.11 9.65
N GLN A 57 0.93 5.00 9.73
CA GLN A 57 1.14 6.44 9.58
C GLN A 57 1.59 7.09 10.90
N GLU A 58 0.87 6.89 12.01
CA GLU A 58 1.04 7.66 13.25
C GLU A 58 1.05 6.79 14.54
N PRO A 59 1.88 7.16 15.55
CA PRO A 59 3.00 8.10 15.45
C PRO A 59 4.12 7.51 14.58
N VAL A 60 4.90 8.39 13.94
CA VAL A 60 6.09 7.98 13.18
C VAL A 60 7.00 7.10 14.05
N GLY A 61 7.32 5.91 13.54
CA GLY A 61 8.12 4.91 14.27
C GLY A 61 7.30 3.77 14.87
N ARG A 62 5.97 3.87 15.00
CA ARG A 62 5.11 2.80 15.53
C ARG A 62 5.20 1.52 14.67
N ALA A 63 5.00 1.64 13.37
CA ALA A 63 5.12 0.50 12.47
C ALA A 63 6.54 -0.06 12.38
N GLU A 64 7.56 0.80 12.40
CA GLU A 64 8.94 0.33 12.47
C GLU A 64 9.21 -0.45 13.76
N ALA A 65 8.68 -0.01 14.90
CA ALA A 65 8.77 -0.73 16.16
C ALA A 65 8.03 -2.07 16.09
N ASP A 66 6.82 -2.11 15.55
CA ASP A 66 6.07 -3.36 15.35
C ASP A 66 6.82 -4.34 14.43
N PHE A 67 7.33 -3.86 13.30
CA PHE A 67 8.07 -4.71 12.35
C PHE A 67 9.40 -5.18 12.94
N SER A 68 10.06 -4.39 13.79
CA SER A 68 11.34 -4.74 14.41
C SER A 68 11.27 -5.91 15.40
N ARG A 69 10.05 -6.32 15.79
CA ARG A 69 9.81 -7.50 16.62
C ARG A 69 10.13 -8.81 15.88
N PHE A 70 10.26 -8.78 14.56
CA PHE A 70 10.41 -9.94 13.69
C PHE A 70 11.56 -9.77 12.71
N ASP A 71 12.07 -10.89 12.17
CA ASP A 71 12.97 -10.83 11.02
C ASP A 71 12.20 -10.38 9.74
N VAL A 72 12.94 -9.85 8.77
CA VAL A 72 12.35 -9.27 7.54
C VAL A 72 11.51 -10.30 6.78
N LYS A 73 11.96 -11.56 6.69
CA LYS A 73 11.23 -12.61 5.97
C LYS A 73 9.88 -12.89 6.65
N THR A 74 9.84 -12.88 7.98
CA THR A 74 8.60 -13.01 8.75
C THR A 74 7.66 -11.82 8.54
N VAL A 75 8.16 -10.58 8.56
CA VAL A 75 7.34 -9.39 8.28
C VAL A 75 6.70 -9.47 6.88
N ILE A 76 7.49 -9.79 5.85
CA ILE A 76 6.98 -9.91 4.48
C ILE A 76 5.95 -11.05 4.39
N ARG A 77 6.24 -12.23 4.97
CA ARG A 77 5.28 -13.34 5.03
C ARG A 77 3.95 -12.88 5.62
N ASN A 78 4.00 -12.22 6.78
CA ASN A 78 2.80 -11.78 7.49
C ASN A 78 2.00 -10.77 6.66
N ILE A 79 2.66 -9.80 6.00
CA ILE A 79 1.99 -8.87 5.09
C ILE A 79 1.29 -9.62 3.95
N TYR A 80 1.97 -10.53 3.26
CA TYR A 80 1.34 -11.28 2.16
C TYR A 80 0.18 -12.15 2.63
N ILE A 81 0.26 -12.74 3.83
CA ILE A 81 -0.86 -13.49 4.41
C ILE A 81 -2.04 -12.58 4.74
N LEU A 82 -1.80 -11.47 5.44
CA LEU A 82 -2.85 -10.54 5.89
C LEU A 82 -3.59 -9.90 4.72
N PHE A 83 -2.88 -9.53 3.66
CA PHE A 83 -3.45 -8.81 2.50
C PHE A 83 -3.84 -9.73 1.33
N SER A 84 -3.86 -11.06 1.56
CA SER A 84 -4.43 -12.04 0.62
C SER A 84 -5.78 -12.60 1.08
N ARG A 85 -6.38 -11.99 2.12
CA ARG A 85 -7.69 -12.35 2.68
C ARG A 85 -8.72 -11.29 2.30
N SER A 86 -10.00 -11.59 2.53
CA SER A 86 -11.09 -10.64 2.26
C SER A 86 -11.22 -9.58 3.35
N GLU A 87 -10.78 -9.88 4.56
CA GLU A 87 -10.84 -8.99 5.71
C GLU A 87 -9.69 -7.96 5.66
N ILE A 88 -10.03 -6.69 5.89
CA ILE A 88 -9.03 -5.63 6.01
C ILE A 88 -8.43 -5.67 7.43
N PRO A 89 -7.10 -5.63 7.58
CA PRO A 89 -6.47 -5.67 8.90
C PRO A 89 -6.86 -4.46 9.77
N ILE A 90 -7.54 -4.76 10.89
CA ILE A 90 -7.91 -3.80 11.94
C ILE A 90 -7.49 -4.41 13.28
N ALA A 91 -6.48 -3.82 13.92
CA ALA A 91 -5.98 -4.29 15.22
C ALA A 91 -6.87 -3.82 16.39
N ALA A 92 -6.96 -4.64 17.43
CA ALA A 92 -7.53 -4.19 18.71
C ALA A 92 -6.66 -3.09 19.35
N ALA A 93 -7.19 -2.42 20.38
CA ALA A 93 -6.49 -1.32 21.05
C ALA A 93 -5.15 -1.73 21.67
N ASP A 94 -5.06 -2.97 22.14
CA ASP A 94 -3.89 -3.61 22.76
C ASP A 94 -3.03 -4.43 21.78
N GLN A 95 -3.29 -4.32 20.48
CA GLN A 95 -2.59 -5.04 19.43
C GLN A 95 -2.01 -4.10 18.35
N GLU A 96 -0.96 -4.58 17.70
CA GLU A 96 -0.42 -4.03 16.46
C GLU A 96 -0.76 -4.91 15.24
N ILE A 97 -0.41 -4.45 14.04
CA ILE A 97 -0.77 -5.16 12.80
C ILE A 97 -0.04 -6.50 12.70
N MET A 98 1.21 -6.58 13.14
CA MET A 98 1.94 -7.85 13.18
C MET A 98 1.46 -8.80 14.29
N ASP A 99 0.46 -8.43 15.12
CA ASP A 99 -0.19 -9.35 16.06
C ASP A 99 -1.38 -10.10 15.44
N LEU A 100 -1.85 -9.66 14.26
CA LEU A 100 -3.02 -10.24 13.59
C LEU A 100 -2.71 -11.52 12.80
N PHE A 101 -1.43 -11.85 12.64
CA PHE A 101 -1.02 -13.04 11.91
C PHE A 101 -1.27 -14.30 12.75
N ASP A 102 -1.58 -15.39 12.05
CA ASP A 102 -1.58 -16.73 12.64
C ASP A 102 -0.40 -17.52 12.04
N PRO A 103 0.60 -17.93 12.84
CA PRO A 103 1.75 -18.72 12.37
C PRO A 103 1.37 -20.02 11.66
N ALA A 104 0.18 -20.57 11.92
CA ALA A 104 -0.32 -21.78 11.27
C ALA A 104 -0.89 -21.50 9.86
N THR A 105 -1.09 -20.23 9.48
CA THR A 105 -1.60 -19.91 8.15
C THR A 105 -0.51 -20.14 7.09
N PRO A 106 -0.77 -20.97 6.07
CA PRO A 106 0.18 -21.16 4.98
C PRO A 106 0.28 -19.92 4.10
N LEU A 107 1.35 -19.83 3.31
CA LEU A 107 1.44 -18.83 2.24
C LEU A 107 0.28 -19.00 1.24
N PRO A 108 -0.18 -17.90 0.60
CA PRO A 108 -1.11 -17.99 -0.50
C PRO A 108 -0.58 -18.95 -1.60
N PRO A 109 -1.44 -19.72 -2.28
CA PRO A 109 -1.00 -20.77 -3.21
C PRO A 109 -0.24 -20.23 -4.43
N TRP A 110 -0.37 -18.94 -4.73
CA TRP A 110 0.35 -18.25 -5.81
C TRP A 110 1.69 -17.64 -5.37
N PHE A 111 2.02 -17.70 -4.08
CA PHE A 111 3.20 -17.06 -3.50
C PHE A 111 4.13 -18.10 -2.86
N SER A 112 5.21 -18.43 -3.56
CA SER A 112 6.12 -19.48 -3.12
C SER A 112 7.09 -19.03 -2.03
N GLU A 113 7.75 -19.99 -1.36
CA GLU A 113 8.85 -19.70 -0.44
C GLU A 113 10.07 -19.07 -1.15
N GLU A 114 10.25 -19.35 -2.43
CA GLU A 114 11.28 -18.72 -3.25
C GLU A 114 10.96 -17.24 -3.49
N ASP A 115 9.73 -16.93 -3.90
CA ASP A 115 9.26 -15.55 -4.06
C ASP A 115 9.40 -14.77 -2.76
N LEU A 116 8.95 -15.35 -1.64
CA LEU A 116 9.09 -14.77 -0.32
C LEU A 116 10.55 -14.44 0.01
N SER A 117 11.48 -15.34 -0.33
CA SER A 117 12.91 -15.14 -0.06
C SER A 117 13.50 -14.02 -0.93
N VAL A 118 13.07 -13.91 -2.19
CA VAL A 118 13.44 -12.79 -3.07
C VAL A 118 12.98 -11.47 -2.47
N TYR A 119 11.69 -11.34 -2.11
CA TYR A 119 11.19 -10.12 -1.50
C TYR A 119 11.91 -9.80 -0.19
N ALA A 120 12.07 -10.77 0.71
CA ALA A 120 12.76 -10.57 1.98
C ALA A 120 14.16 -9.97 1.78
N SER A 121 14.96 -10.52 0.86
CA SER A 121 16.32 -10.03 0.58
C SER A 121 16.37 -8.56 0.13
N LEU A 122 15.36 -8.09 -0.61
CA LEU A 122 15.26 -6.70 -1.05
C LEU A 122 15.00 -5.76 0.14
N TYR A 123 14.17 -6.21 1.09
CA TYR A 123 13.82 -5.45 2.29
C TYR A 123 14.90 -5.53 3.39
N GLU A 124 15.70 -6.60 3.45
CA GLU A 124 16.87 -6.67 4.33
C GLU A 124 17.88 -5.57 3.99
N LYS A 125 18.05 -5.28 2.70
CA LYS A 125 18.94 -4.21 2.23
C LYS A 125 18.35 -2.81 2.40
N SER A 126 17.05 -2.64 2.12
CA SER A 126 16.41 -1.32 2.04
C SER A 126 15.70 -0.86 3.32
N GLY A 127 15.30 -1.81 4.17
CA GLY A 127 14.41 -1.59 5.30
C GLY A 127 12.99 -1.16 4.88
N PHE A 128 12.11 -0.97 5.87
CA PHE A 128 10.70 -0.62 5.64
C PHE A 128 10.39 0.88 5.69
N ARG A 129 11.37 1.71 6.06
CA ARG A 129 11.16 3.15 6.28
C ARG A 129 10.60 3.87 5.05
N TYR A 130 11.13 3.58 3.86
CA TYR A 130 10.67 4.24 2.64
C TYR A 130 9.29 3.74 2.18
N PRO A 131 9.02 2.42 2.11
CA PRO A 131 7.68 1.90 1.83
C PRO A 131 6.61 2.35 2.84
N LEU A 132 6.97 2.57 4.11
CA LEU A 132 6.06 3.14 5.11
C LEU A 132 5.86 4.66 4.91
N ARG A 133 6.90 5.38 4.49
CA ARG A 133 6.82 6.82 4.24
C ARG A 133 6.00 7.11 2.99
N VAL A 134 6.42 6.55 1.86
CA VAL A 134 5.73 6.69 0.58
C VAL A 134 5.00 5.36 0.35
N PRO A 135 3.68 5.33 0.54
CA PRO A 135 2.78 6.49 0.47
C PRO A 135 2.12 6.90 1.78
N TYR A 136 2.04 6.04 2.81
CA TYR A 136 1.13 6.25 3.95
C TYR A 136 1.31 7.59 4.66
N ARG A 137 2.54 8.11 4.74
CA ARG A 137 2.86 9.38 5.41
C ARG A 137 2.89 10.58 4.46
N THR A 138 2.64 10.36 3.17
CA THR A 138 2.65 11.40 2.13
C THR A 138 1.32 11.51 1.37
N LEU A 139 0.31 10.69 1.67
CA LEU A 139 -0.98 10.71 0.95
C LEU A 139 -1.70 12.07 1.03
N ALA A 140 -1.52 12.81 2.13
CA ALA A 140 -2.12 14.13 2.31
C ALA A 140 -1.31 15.28 1.68
N VAL A 141 -0.14 15.00 1.11
CA VAL A 141 0.70 16.03 0.49
C VAL A 141 0.00 16.55 -0.77
N ASP A 142 -0.27 17.85 -0.78
CA ASP A 142 -0.80 18.53 -1.96
C ASP A 142 0.21 18.46 -3.11
N CYS A 143 -0.25 17.98 -4.25
CA CYS A 143 0.53 17.88 -5.48
C CYS A 143 0.41 19.15 -6.36
N GLY A 144 -0.33 20.17 -5.91
CA GLY A 144 -0.55 21.42 -6.64
C GLY A 144 -1.45 21.26 -7.86
N LEU A 145 -2.28 20.20 -7.89
CA LEU A 145 -3.17 19.89 -9.02
C LEU A 145 -4.59 20.37 -8.73
N THR A 146 -5.14 21.16 -9.64
CA THR A 146 -6.52 21.62 -9.57
C THR A 146 -7.37 20.88 -10.61
N ASP A 147 -8.44 20.20 -10.16
CA ASP A 147 -9.36 19.42 -11.01
C ASP A 147 -8.66 18.50 -12.03
N PRO A 148 -7.73 17.62 -11.61
CA PRO A 148 -7.02 16.74 -12.54
C PRO A 148 -7.99 15.77 -13.22
N LYS A 149 -7.82 15.60 -14.54
CA LYS A 149 -8.66 14.71 -15.36
C LYS A 149 -7.81 13.72 -16.12
N VAL A 150 -8.20 12.45 -16.02
CA VAL A 150 -7.62 11.37 -16.83
C VAL A 150 -8.52 11.19 -18.05
N SER A 151 -8.06 11.65 -19.21
CA SER A 151 -8.79 11.55 -20.47
C SER A 151 -8.54 10.24 -21.23
N ALA A 152 -7.46 9.53 -20.89
CA ALA A 152 -7.13 8.25 -21.50
C ALA A 152 -8.16 7.16 -21.11
N PRO A 153 -8.47 6.21 -22.02
CA PRO A 153 -9.27 5.03 -21.68
C PRO A 153 -8.74 4.36 -20.42
N SER A 154 -9.63 4.10 -19.46
CA SER A 154 -9.26 3.64 -18.13
C SER A 154 -10.01 2.36 -17.75
N LEU A 155 -9.30 1.41 -17.15
CA LEU A 155 -9.84 0.18 -16.59
C LEU A 155 -9.42 0.05 -15.12
N LEU A 156 -10.39 -0.20 -14.25
CA LEU A 156 -10.17 -0.58 -12.85
C LEU A 156 -10.52 -2.05 -12.69
N ILE A 157 -9.62 -2.80 -12.08
CA ILE A 157 -9.81 -4.20 -11.65
C ILE A 157 -9.73 -4.21 -10.12
N VAL A 158 -10.76 -4.73 -9.45
CA VAL A 158 -10.84 -4.85 -7.99
C VAL A 158 -11.06 -6.29 -7.58
#